data_AF-A0A1H4FZZ4-F1
#
_entry.id   AF-A0A1H4FZZ4-F1
#
_cell.length_a   1.000
_cell.length_b   1.000
_cell.length_c   1.000
_cell.angle_alpha   90.00
_cell.angle_beta   90.00
_cell.angle_gamma   90.00
#
_symmetry.space_group_name_H-M   'P 1'
#
loop_
_entity.id
_entity.type
_entity.pdbx_description
1 polymer ?
#
loop_
_entity_poly.entity_id
_entity_poly.type
_entity_poly.pdbx_seq_one_letter_code
_entity_poly.pdbx_strand_id
1 'polypeptide(L)'
;MKIKYKYKLKYMDEFNLVVMDFDEEKSLEFATMISDPLGSDISWRFEDLRKDIENYFELLRGGISEYRHGGNASSVISHKDYTIIEDPFYDEEEDEIEPICKLETVEFVKIILLWAYETYKFKSKKGVIALKEAEMVMKWVEQKMLEVESIENESIQ
;
A
#
# COMPACT_ATOMS: atom_id res chain seq x y z
N MET A 1 0.17 7.95 12.96
CA MET A 1 0.43 7.94 11.52
C MET A 1 -0.53 8.83 10.76
N LYS A 2 0.01 9.80 10.01
CA LYS A 2 -0.75 10.65 9.09
C LYS A 2 -0.23 10.38 7.68
N ILE A 3 -1.12 10.02 6.77
CA ILE A 3 -0.81 9.91 5.33
C ILE A 3 -0.89 11.33 4.74
N LYS A 4 0.09 11.67 3.90
CA LYS A 4 0.22 12.97 3.22
C LYS A 4 -0.94 13.23 2.26
N TYR A 5 -1.37 12.19 1.55
CA TYR A 5 -2.37 12.24 0.49
C TYR A 5 -3.81 12.17 1.01
N LYS A 6 -4.72 12.81 0.29
CA LYS A 6 -6.16 12.75 0.54
C LYS A 6 -6.71 11.41 0.09
N TYR A 7 -7.45 10.75 0.98
CA TYR A 7 -8.14 9.51 0.66
C TYR A 7 -9.43 9.37 1.46
N LYS A 8 -10.29 8.46 1.00
CA LYS A 8 -11.47 7.98 1.72
C LYS A 8 -11.39 6.47 1.90
N LEU A 9 -11.88 5.98 3.03
CA LEU A 9 -12.07 4.53 3.24
C LEU A 9 -13.48 4.15 2.81
N LYS A 10 -13.59 3.22 1.86
CA LYS A 10 -14.84 2.60 1.44
C LYS A 10 -14.86 1.15 1.95
N TYR A 11 -15.89 0.80 2.72
CA TYR A 11 -16.11 -0.55 3.23
C TYR A 11 -17.21 -1.21 2.41
N MET A 12 -16.85 -2.21 1.60
CA MET A 12 -17.76 -2.89 0.69
C MET A 12 -18.22 -4.20 1.32
N ASP A 13 -19.37 -4.15 1.98
CA ASP A 13 -19.97 -5.25 2.73
C ASP A 13 -20.18 -6.52 1.89
N GLU A 14 -20.65 -6.37 0.65
CA GLU A 14 -20.97 -7.49 -0.25
C GLU A 14 -19.73 -8.32 -0.61
N PHE A 15 -18.56 -7.68 -0.68
CA PHE A 15 -17.29 -8.30 -1.07
C PHE A 15 -16.34 -8.52 0.11
N ASN A 16 -16.73 -8.11 1.32
CA ASN A 16 -15.86 -8.07 2.50
C ASN A 16 -14.51 -7.37 2.21
N LEU A 17 -14.55 -6.27 1.44
CA LEU A 17 -13.38 -5.54 0.96
C LEU A 17 -13.30 -4.16 1.60
N VAL A 18 -12.07 -3.69 1.84
CA VAL A 18 -11.77 -2.30 2.17
C VAL A 18 -11.00 -1.70 1.01
N VAL A 19 -11.49 -0.57 0.52
CA VAL A 19 -10.85 0.19 -0.57
C VAL A 19 -10.43 1.54 -0.01
N MET A 20 -9.16 1.90 -0.24
CA MET A 20 -8.71 3.28 -0.08
C MET A 20 -8.95 3.97 -1.41
N ASP A 21 -9.72 5.06 -1.39
CA ASP A 21 -10.11 5.83 -2.57
C ASP A 21 -9.36 7.16 -2.60
N PHE A 22 -8.61 7.43 -3.67
CA PHE A 22 -7.80 8.62 -3.86
C PHE A 22 -8.36 9.61 -4.91
N ASP A 23 -9.63 9.50 -5.30
CA ASP A 23 -10.29 10.35 -6.31
C ASP A 23 -10.17 11.87 -6.03
N GLU A 24 -10.05 12.26 -4.75
CA GLU A 24 -9.93 13.67 -4.34
C GLU A 24 -8.49 14.17 -4.21
N GLU A 25 -7.49 13.29 -4.39
CA GLU A 25 -6.09 13.67 -4.42
C GLU A 25 -5.73 14.26 -5.78
N LYS A 26 -5.22 15.49 -5.79
CA LYS A 26 -4.94 16.25 -7.01
C LYS A 26 -3.48 16.69 -7.11
N SER A 27 -2.67 16.43 -6.09
CA SER A 27 -1.24 16.75 -6.08
C SER A 27 -0.39 15.71 -6.79
N LEU A 28 -0.95 14.53 -7.06
CA LEU A 28 -0.31 13.47 -7.84
C LEU A 28 -1.08 13.21 -9.12
N GLU A 29 -0.36 13.03 -10.22
CA GLU A 29 -0.93 12.47 -11.44
C GLU A 29 -1.33 11.01 -11.20
N PHE A 30 -2.46 10.61 -11.75
CA PHE A 30 -3.03 9.27 -11.63
C PHE A 30 -3.12 8.73 -10.19
N ALA A 31 -3.39 9.61 -9.21
CA ALA A 31 -3.44 9.25 -7.79
C ALA A 31 -4.37 8.07 -7.45
N THR A 32 -5.40 7.83 -8.26
CA THR A 32 -6.33 6.70 -8.13
C THR A 32 -5.61 5.35 -8.22
N MET A 33 -4.48 5.27 -8.94
CA MET A 33 -3.71 4.04 -9.10
C MET A 33 -3.04 3.56 -7.81
N ILE A 34 -2.94 4.42 -6.79
CA ILE A 34 -2.42 4.03 -5.46
C ILE A 34 -3.24 2.88 -4.87
N SER A 35 -4.53 2.82 -5.21
CA SER A 35 -5.46 1.78 -4.77
C SER A 35 -5.24 0.44 -5.46
N ASP A 36 -4.78 0.46 -6.70
CA ASP A 36 -4.77 -0.70 -7.60
C ASP A 36 -3.99 -1.89 -7.04
N PRO A 37 -2.77 -1.74 -6.49
CA PRO A 37 -2.04 -2.88 -5.93
C PRO A 37 -2.69 -3.46 -4.66
N LEU A 38 -3.55 -2.72 -3.95
CA LEU A 38 -4.05 -3.11 -2.63
C LEU A 38 -5.11 -4.21 -2.73
N GLY A 39 -4.69 -5.45 -2.47
CA GLY A 39 -5.55 -6.63 -2.51
C GLY A 39 -5.55 -7.38 -3.84
N SER A 40 -4.97 -6.81 -4.89
CA SER A 40 -4.75 -7.46 -6.19
C SER A 40 -3.32 -8.03 -6.31
N ASP A 41 -2.33 -7.19 -6.02
CA ASP A 41 -0.90 -7.44 -6.13
C ASP A 41 -0.31 -7.62 -4.72
N ILE A 42 -0.65 -6.70 -3.81
CA ILE A 42 -0.29 -6.77 -2.39
C ILE A 42 -1.40 -7.51 -1.64
N SER A 43 -1.07 -8.71 -1.18
CA SER A 43 -2.02 -9.59 -0.50
C SER A 43 -2.29 -9.12 0.94
N TRP A 44 -3.55 -9.18 1.39
CA TRP A 44 -3.86 -8.95 2.80
C TRP A 44 -3.49 -10.16 3.68
N ARG A 45 -3.18 -11.33 3.11
CA ARG A 45 -2.84 -12.52 3.89
C ARG A 45 -1.52 -12.30 4.60
N PHE A 46 -1.50 -12.60 5.90
CA PHE A 46 -0.42 -12.17 6.78
C PHE A 46 0.98 -12.58 6.31
N GLU A 47 1.18 -13.83 5.87
CA GLU A 47 2.52 -14.30 5.47
C GLU A 47 3.04 -13.63 4.19
N ASP A 48 2.15 -13.21 3.30
CA ASP A 48 2.53 -12.50 2.07
C ASP A 48 2.74 -11.01 2.39
N LEU A 49 1.77 -10.39 3.07
CA LEU A 49 1.86 -9.02 3.56
C LEU A 49 3.13 -8.77 4.39
N ARG A 50 3.49 -9.72 5.26
CA ARG A 50 4.69 -9.60 6.10
C ARG A 50 5.94 -9.50 5.24
N LYS A 51 6.07 -10.34 4.21
CA LYS A 51 7.22 -10.32 3.31
C LYS A 51 7.32 -9.01 2.54
N ASP A 52 6.19 -8.53 2.01
CA ASP A 52 6.17 -7.28 1.25
C ASP A 52 6.61 -6.11 2.13
N ILE A 53 6.05 -6.00 3.33
CA ILE A 53 6.45 -4.99 4.31
C ILE A 53 7.91 -5.15 4.71
N GLU A 54 8.42 -6.37 4.95
CA GLU A 54 9.82 -6.60 5.27
C GLU A 54 10.77 -6.10 4.16
N ASN A 55 10.44 -6.38 2.89
CA ASN A 55 11.19 -5.88 1.74
C ASN A 55 11.16 -4.34 1.65
N TYR A 56 9.99 -3.73 1.86
CA TYR A 56 9.88 -2.27 1.89
C TYR A 56 10.71 -1.64 2.99
N PHE A 57 10.76 -2.25 4.18
CA PHE A 57 11.57 -1.76 5.28
C PHE A 57 13.07 -1.93 5.01
N GLU A 58 13.47 -3.02 4.36
CA GLU A 58 14.85 -3.22 3.90
C GLU A 58 15.24 -2.14 2.87
N LEU A 59 14.35 -1.84 1.92
CA LEU A 59 14.52 -0.78 0.93
C LEU A 59 14.66 0.61 1.58
N LEU A 60 13.75 0.97 2.49
CA LEU A 60 13.77 2.26 3.17
C LEU A 60 15.04 2.46 4.01
N ARG A 61 15.60 1.39 4.56
CA ARG A 61 16.88 1.38 5.28
C ARG A 61 18.11 1.39 4.37
N GLY A 62 17.91 1.23 3.06
CA GLY A 62 19.00 1.12 2.08
C GLY A 62 19.69 -0.24 2.06
N GLY A 63 19.06 -1.29 2.59
CA GLY A 63 19.55 -2.67 2.49
C GLY A 63 19.44 -3.24 1.08
N ILE A 64 18.42 -2.80 0.33
CA ILE A 64 18.26 -3.05 -1.11
C ILE A 64 18.04 -1.71 -1.85
N SER A 65 18.39 -1.67 -3.14
CA SER A 65 18.28 -0.45 -3.96
C SER A 65 16.94 -0.28 -4.66
N GLU A 66 16.24 -1.41 -4.87
CA GLU A 66 15.00 -1.49 -5.61
C GLU A 66 14.20 -2.69 -5.12
N TYR A 67 12.88 -2.52 -5.03
CA TYR A 67 11.93 -3.61 -4.83
C TYR A 67 10.83 -3.52 -5.89
N ARG A 68 10.62 -4.62 -6.62
CA ARG A 68 9.58 -4.74 -7.64
C ARG A 68 8.50 -5.70 -7.17
N HIS A 69 7.25 -5.28 -7.33
CA HIS A 69 6.08 -6.09 -7.06
C HIS A 69 5.05 -5.85 -8.17
N GLY A 70 4.12 -6.79 -8.38
CA GLY A 70 2.95 -6.58 -9.21
C GLY A 70 2.76 -7.67 -10.25
N GLY A 71 2.12 -7.30 -11.35
CA GLY A 71 1.88 -8.16 -12.51
C GLY A 71 0.46 -8.73 -12.59
N ASN A 72 -0.45 -8.34 -11.68
CA ASN A 72 -1.86 -8.68 -11.77
C ASN A 72 -2.70 -7.46 -12.17
N ALA A 73 -2.69 -6.39 -11.37
CA ALA A 73 -3.41 -5.16 -11.68
C ALA A 73 -2.49 -3.97 -11.93
N SER A 74 -1.30 -3.99 -11.33
CA SER A 74 -0.32 -2.90 -11.41
C SER A 74 1.11 -3.44 -11.51
N SER A 75 2.02 -2.64 -12.06
CA SER A 75 3.47 -2.79 -11.88
C SER A 75 3.92 -1.77 -10.84
N VAL A 76 4.52 -2.24 -9.74
CA VAL A 76 5.00 -1.40 -8.63
C VAL A 76 6.51 -1.48 -8.55
N ILE A 77 7.18 -0.37 -8.84
CA ILE A 77 8.64 -0.24 -8.81
C ILE A 77 9.00 0.74 -7.71
N SER A 78 9.66 0.27 -6.66
CA SER A 78 9.99 1.08 -5.50
C SER A 78 11.49 1.24 -5.33
N HIS A 79 11.92 2.48 -5.15
CA HIS A 79 13.25 2.86 -4.67
C HIS A 79 13.14 3.40 -3.26
N LYS A 80 14.25 3.78 -2.63
CA LYS A 80 14.22 4.32 -1.26
C LYS A 80 13.31 5.56 -1.13
N ASP A 81 13.42 6.49 -2.07
CA ASP A 81 12.76 7.80 -1.95
C ASP A 81 11.41 7.89 -2.66
N TYR A 82 11.18 7.04 -3.66
CA TYR A 82 9.97 7.07 -4.46
C TYR A 82 9.53 5.68 -4.93
N THR A 83 8.22 5.53 -5.07
CA THR A 83 7.53 4.41 -5.71
C THR A 83 6.86 4.90 -6.97
N ILE A 84 6.91 4.08 -8.02
CA ILE A 84 6.17 4.24 -9.27
C ILE A 84 5.15 3.10 -9.35
N ILE A 85 3.92 3.44 -9.73
CA ILE A 85 2.83 2.51 -10.03
C ILE A 85 2.42 2.75 -11.48
N GLU A 86 2.48 1.71 -12.28
CA GLU A 86 2.24 1.73 -13.72
C GLU A 86 1.14 0.72 -14.08
N ASP A 87 0.40 0.98 -15.16
CA ASP A 87 -0.48 -0.01 -15.77
C ASP A 87 0.38 -1.00 -16.59
N PRO A 88 0.41 -2.30 -16.23
CA PRO A 88 1.20 -3.29 -16.95
C PRO A 88 0.65 -3.61 -18.35
N PHE A 89 -0.52 -3.10 -18.72
CA PHE A 89 -1.20 -3.33 -19.99
C PHE A 89 -1.24 -2.12 -20.91
N TYR A 90 -0.59 -1.02 -20.55
CA TYR A 90 -0.49 0.17 -21.41
C TYR A 90 0.14 -0.19 -22.77
N ASP A 91 -0.49 0.32 -23.84
CA ASP A 91 -0.02 0.16 -25.22
C ASP A 91 0.18 1.53 -25.87
N GLU A 92 1.43 1.91 -26.14
CA GLU A 92 1.80 3.19 -26.78
C GLU A 92 1.15 3.41 -28.15
N GLU A 93 0.71 2.34 -28.85
CA GLU A 93 0.03 2.45 -30.15
C GLU A 93 -1.47 2.71 -30.01
N GLU A 94 -2.09 2.30 -28.90
CA GLU A 94 -3.54 2.38 -28.68
C GLU A 94 -3.94 3.45 -27.64
N ASP A 95 -3.07 3.77 -26.69
CA ASP A 95 -3.34 4.66 -25.57
C ASP A 95 -2.74 6.07 -25.75
N GLU A 96 -3.50 7.10 -25.38
CA GLU A 96 -3.06 8.50 -25.55
C GLU A 96 -2.02 8.94 -24.50
N ILE A 97 -2.06 8.36 -23.30
CA ILE A 97 -1.24 8.76 -22.16
C ILE A 97 -0.89 7.53 -21.32
N GLU A 98 0.39 7.33 -21.04
CA GLU A 98 0.87 6.31 -20.10
C GLU A 98 0.44 6.67 -18.66
N PRO A 99 -0.40 5.85 -18.00
CA PRO A 99 -0.84 6.14 -16.64
C PRO A 99 0.28 5.76 -15.65
N ILE A 100 0.99 6.77 -15.15
CA ILE A 100 2.05 6.61 -14.15
C ILE A 100 1.73 7.41 -12.91
N CYS A 101 1.57 6.74 -11.77
CA CYS A 101 1.52 7.39 -10.46
C CYS A 101 2.89 7.30 -9.78
N LYS A 102 3.42 8.43 -9.32
CA LYS A 102 4.67 8.50 -8.56
C LYS A 102 4.47 9.18 -7.22
N LEU A 103 4.89 8.53 -6.13
CA LEU A 103 4.75 9.01 -4.75
C LEU A 103 5.97 8.63 -3.90
N GLU A 104 6.11 9.19 -2.70
CA GLU A 104 7.21 8.78 -1.81
C GLU A 104 7.00 7.34 -1.29
N THR A 105 8.05 6.53 -1.29
CA THR A 105 8.00 5.13 -0.84
C THR A 105 7.53 5.03 0.60
N VAL A 106 7.99 5.95 1.46
CA VAL A 106 7.57 5.99 2.87
C VAL A 106 6.06 6.20 3.00
N GLU A 107 5.46 7.05 2.15
CA GLU A 107 4.01 7.26 2.13
C GLU A 107 3.27 6.04 1.58
N PHE A 108 3.81 5.39 0.55
CA PHE A 108 3.22 4.17 0.01
C PHE A 108 3.19 3.04 1.06
N VAL A 109 4.26 2.87 1.84
CA VAL A 109 4.30 1.89 2.95
C VAL A 109 3.28 2.22 4.02
N LYS A 110 3.12 3.50 4.40
CA LYS A 110 2.08 3.93 5.35
C LYS A 110 0.67 3.61 4.82
N ILE A 111 0.43 3.79 3.53
CA ILE A 111 -0.84 3.45 2.86
C ILE A 111 -1.12 1.95 2.96
N ILE A 112 -0.15 1.09 2.62
CA ILE A 112 -0.30 -0.38 2.73
C ILE A 112 -0.62 -0.78 4.17
N LEU A 113 0.11 -0.24 5.16
CA LEU A 113 -0.11 -0.55 6.57
C LEU A 113 -1.50 -0.12 7.06
N LEU A 114 -1.96 1.08 6.68
CA LEU A 114 -3.31 1.53 7.05
C LEU A 114 -4.38 0.66 6.40
N TRP A 115 -4.25 0.37 5.11
CA TRP A 115 -5.16 -0.50 4.37
C TRP A 115 -5.23 -1.89 5.02
N ALA A 116 -4.09 -2.48 5.36
CA ALA A 116 -4.03 -3.78 6.03
C ALA A 116 -4.75 -3.74 7.39
N TYR A 117 -4.50 -2.72 8.21
CA TYR A 117 -5.16 -2.55 9.50
C TYR A 117 -6.70 -2.53 9.37
N GLU A 118 -7.21 -1.67 8.50
CA GLU A 118 -8.66 -1.54 8.29
C GLU A 118 -9.25 -2.79 7.65
N THR A 119 -8.51 -3.48 6.78
CA THR A 119 -8.91 -4.76 6.19
C THR A 119 -9.08 -5.84 7.26
N TYR A 120 -8.11 -6.02 8.14
CA TYR A 120 -8.20 -7.01 9.23
C TYR A 120 -9.32 -6.68 10.22
N LYS A 121 -9.44 -5.41 10.60
CA LYS A 121 -10.53 -4.91 11.46
C LYS A 121 -11.90 -5.18 10.86
N PHE A 122 -12.08 -4.88 9.58
CA PHE A 122 -13.35 -5.08 8.88
C PHE A 122 -13.68 -6.56 8.69
N LYS A 123 -12.74 -7.37 8.19
CA LYS A 123 -12.93 -8.81 7.99
C LYS A 123 -13.21 -9.56 9.29
N SER A 124 -12.57 -9.16 10.40
CA SER A 124 -12.85 -9.69 11.73
C SER A 124 -14.28 -9.38 12.18
N LYS A 125 -14.72 -8.12 12.03
CA LYS A 125 -16.10 -7.70 12.34
C LYS A 125 -17.14 -8.48 11.52
N LYS A 126 -16.80 -8.87 10.30
CA LYS A 126 -17.65 -9.68 9.41
C LYS A 126 -17.57 -11.19 9.67
N GLY A 127 -16.69 -11.64 10.58
CA GLY A 127 -16.48 -13.06 10.85
C GLY A 127 -15.79 -13.83 9.72
N VAL A 128 -15.15 -13.11 8.78
CA VAL A 128 -14.40 -13.70 7.65
C VAL A 128 -13.07 -14.29 8.12
N ILE A 129 -12.50 -13.72 9.17
CA ILE A 129 -11.27 -14.20 9.82
C ILE A 129 -11.49 -14.31 11.32
N ALA A 130 -10.67 -15.13 11.98
CA ALA A 130 -10.75 -15.30 13.42
C ALA A 130 -10.32 -14.02 14.15
N LEU A 131 -11.05 -13.64 15.20
CA LEU A 131 -10.72 -12.44 16.00
C LEU A 131 -9.28 -12.47 16.52
N LYS A 132 -8.81 -13.62 17.01
CA LYS A 132 -7.44 -13.80 17.51
C LYS A 132 -6.38 -13.54 16.44
N GLU A 133 -6.63 -13.99 15.21
CA GLU A 133 -5.73 -13.75 14.08
C GLU A 133 -5.72 -12.25 13.75
N ALA A 134 -6.89 -11.63 13.67
CA ALA A 134 -7.00 -10.20 13.38
C ALA A 134 -6.30 -9.33 14.43
N GLU A 135 -6.49 -9.62 15.72
CA GLU A 135 -5.82 -8.89 16.80
C GLU A 135 -4.29 -9.05 16.75
N MET A 136 -3.80 -10.23 16.40
CA MET A 136 -2.37 -10.47 16.24
C MET A 136 -1.80 -9.61 15.11
N VAL A 137 -2.43 -9.65 13.93
CA VAL A 137 -1.93 -8.91 12.76
C VAL A 137 -2.08 -7.41 12.95
N MET A 138 -3.20 -6.93 13.50
CA MET A 138 -3.41 -5.50 13.78
C MET A 138 -2.34 -4.94 14.73
N LYS A 139 -1.96 -5.68 15.79
CA LYS A 139 -0.86 -5.29 16.69
C LYS A 139 0.48 -5.24 15.98
N TRP A 140 0.76 -6.21 15.11
CA TRP A 140 1.99 -6.21 14.30
C TRP A 140 2.01 -5.00 13.34
N VAL A 141 0.88 -4.69 12.69
CA VAL A 141 0.75 -3.51 11.83
C VAL A 141 0.97 -2.22 12.63
N GLU A 142 0.38 -2.09 13.82
CA GLU A 142 0.61 -0.93 14.71
C GLU A 142 2.09 -0.77 15.06
N GLN A 143 2.81 -1.86 15.33
CA GLN A 143 4.26 -1.83 15.55
C GLN A 143 5.01 -1.34 14.31
N LYS A 144 4.64 -1.82 13.11
CA LYS A 144 5.24 -1.38 11.84
C LYS A 144 4.93 0.07 11.51
N MET A 145 3.76 0.58 11.87
CA MET A 145 3.44 2.01 11.75
C MET A 145 4.39 2.88 12.58
N LEU A 146 4.74 2.47 13.80
CA LEU A 146 5.72 3.19 14.63
C LEU A 146 7.14 3.11 14.02
N GLU A 147 7.50 1.94 13.48
CA GLU A 147 8.81 1.70 12.88
C GLU A 147 9.02 2.57 11.61
N VAL A 148 7.99 2.70 10.74
CA VAL A 148 8.09 3.57 9.56
C VAL A 148 8.12 5.06 9.93
N GLU A 149 7.40 5.48 10.97
CA GLU A 149 7.49 6.85 11.51
C GLU A 149 8.91 7.16 12.03
N SER A 150 9.59 6.20 12.65
CA SER A 150 10.99 6.38 13.07
C SER A 150 11.91 6.63 11.88
N ILE A 151 11.79 5.80 10.82
CA ILE A 151 12.60 5.91 9.61
C ILE A 151 12.38 7.25 8.91
N GLU A 152 11.14 7.71 8.84
CA GLU A 152 10.80 9.02 8.28
C GLU A 152 11.49 10.16 9.05
N ASN A 153 11.43 10.13 10.39
CA ASN A 153 12.03 11.16 11.22
C ASN A 153 13.57 11.18 11.14
N GLU A 154 14.20 10.01 11.02
CA GLU A 154 15.65 9.88 10.80
C GLU A 154 16.09 10.47 9.45
N SER A 155 15.23 10.40 8.43
CA SER A 155 15.51 10.91 7.08
C SER A 155 15.38 12.43 6.96
N ILE A 156 14.81 13.10 7.98
CA ILE A 156 14.58 14.56 8.03
C ILE A 156 15.71 15.28 8.82
N GLN A 157 16.63 14.54 9.47
CA GLN A 157 17.81 15.08 10.15
C GLN A 157 19.02 15.22 9.23
#